data_AF-A0A2X3I8E4-F1
#
_entry.id   AF-A0A2X3I8E4-F1
#
_cell.length_a   1.000
_cell.length_b   1.000
_cell.length_c   1.000
_cell.angle_alpha   90.00
_cell.angle_beta   90.00
_cell.angle_gamma   90.00
#
_symmetry.space_group_name_H-M   'P 1'
#
loop_
_entity.id
_entity.type
_entity.pdbx_description
1 polymer ?
#
loop_
_entity_poly.entity_id
_entity_poly.type
_entity_poly.pdbx_seq_one_letter_code
_entity_poly.pdbx_strand_id
1 'polypeptide(L)' 'MWARENIISTLTDYINKLPPGEPFIRSQAEMLISIVTGVVDRVIVSPTSNVFPDVSETVVEWIRVGSIEVSQL' A
#
# COMPACT_ATOMS: atom_id res chain seq x y z
N MET A 1 17.36 -9.28 3.39
CA MET A 1 17.54 -7.81 3.29
C MET A 1 16.85 -7.23 2.05
N TRP A 2 17.01 -7.83 0.86
CA TRP A 2 16.35 -7.35 -0.38
C TRP A 2 14.82 -7.37 -0.39
N ALA A 3 14.19 -8.38 0.22
CA ALA A 3 12.73 -8.48 0.25
C ALA A 3 12.06 -7.27 0.92
N ARG A 4 12.62 -6.79 2.05
CA ARG A 4 12.12 -5.60 2.75
C ARG A 4 12.09 -4.37 1.85
N GLU A 5 13.20 -4.06 1.19
CA GLU A 5 13.28 -2.89 0.32
C GLU A 5 12.40 -3.04 -0.93
N ASN A 6 12.33 -4.24 -1.50
CA ASN A 6 11.47 -4.52 -2.65
C ASN A 6 9.98 -4.40 -2.29
N ILE A 7 9.57 -4.80 -1.07
CA ILE A 7 8.21 -4.57 -0.57
C ILE A 7 7.92 -3.07 -0.48
N ILE A 8 8.82 -2.31 0.16
CA ILE A 8 8.65 -0.86 0.33
C ILE A 8 8.55 -0.17 -1.03
N SER A 9 9.45 -0.50 -1.97
CA SER A 9 9.44 0.04 -3.33
C SER A 9 8.15 -0.30 -4.07
N THR A 10 7.72 -1.56 -4.02
CA THR A 10 6.49 -2.04 -4.68
C THR A 10 5.23 -1.32 -4.17
N LEU A 11 5.11 -1.17 -2.84
CA LEU A 11 3.98 -0.45 -2.25
C LEU A 11 4.04 1.05 -2.53
N THR A 12 5.24 1.63 -2.52
CA THR A 12 5.46 3.04 -2.88
C THR A 12 5.00 3.30 -4.31
N ASP A 13 5.38 2.44 -5.26
CA ASP A 13 4.96 2.54 -6.66
C ASP A 13 3.46 2.37 -6.84
N TYR A 14 2.84 1.43 -6.12
CA TYR A 14 1.40 1.24 -6.13
C TYR A 14 0.66 2.49 -5.64
N ILE A 15 1.02 3.01 -4.47
CA ILE A 15 0.35 4.16 -3.85
C ILE A 15 0.59 5.43 -4.70
N ASN A 16 1.80 5.63 -5.22
CA ASN A 16 2.10 6.82 -6.02
C ASN A 16 1.34 6.87 -7.34
N LYS A 17 0.90 5.71 -7.86
CA LYS A 17 0.08 5.59 -9.07
C LYS A 17 -1.41 5.78 -8.82
N LEU A 18 -1.88 5.81 -7.57
CA LEU A 18 -3.28 6.09 -7.26
C LEU A 18 -3.62 7.50 -7.76
N PRO A 19 -4.64 7.67 -8.60
CA PRO A 19 -5.22 8.97 -8.92
C PRO A 19 -5.86 9.63 -7.68
N PRO A 20 -6.10 10.97 -7.71
CA PRO A 20 -6.96 11.62 -6.73
C PRO A 20 -8.34 10.96 -6.66
N GLY A 21 -8.90 10.80 -5.46
CA GLY A 21 -10.20 10.18 -5.23
C GLY A 21 -10.22 8.64 -5.30
N GLU A 22 -9.12 7.98 -5.70
CA GLU A 22 -9.07 6.53 -5.74
C GLU A 22 -8.66 5.91 -4.39
N PRO A 23 -9.30 4.80 -3.98
CA PRO A 23 -9.01 4.16 -2.71
C PRO A 23 -7.72 3.34 -2.76
N PHE A 24 -7.06 3.23 -1.60
CA PHE A 24 -6.07 2.20 -1.37
C PHE A 24 -6.78 0.89 -1.04
N ILE A 25 -6.57 -0.14 -1.88
CA ILE A 25 -7.18 -1.46 -1.69
C ILE A 25 -6.16 -2.39 -1.05
N ARG A 26 -6.46 -2.80 0.19
CA ARG A 26 -5.55 -3.60 1.02
C ARG A 26 -5.22 -4.96 0.38
N SER A 27 -6.21 -5.63 -0.20
CA SER A 27 -5.99 -6.93 -0.85
C SER A 27 -5.11 -6.83 -2.11
N GLN A 28 -5.15 -5.70 -2.83
CA GLN A 28 -4.24 -5.45 -3.95
C GLN A 28 -2.81 -5.21 -3.46
N ALA A 29 -2.64 -4.42 -2.40
CA ALA A 29 -1.34 -4.23 -1.76
C ALA A 29 -0.76 -5.57 -1.27
N GLU A 30 -1.56 -6.39 -0.58
CA GLU A 30 -1.16 -7.73 -0.18
C GLU A 30 -0.79 -8.59 -1.40
N MET A 31 -1.61 -8.63 -2.46
CA MET A 31 -1.27 -9.36 -3.70
C MET A 31 0.11 -8.95 -4.25
N LEU A 32 0.40 -7.64 -4.31
CA LEU A 32 1.69 -7.12 -4.77
C LEU A 32 2.86 -7.51 -3.86
N ILE A 33 2.65 -7.57 -2.54
CA ILE A 33 3.67 -8.07 -1.61
C ILE A 33 3.96 -9.57 -1.87
N SER A 34 2.92 -10.34 -2.21
CA SER A 34 3.03 -11.79 -2.44
C SER A 34 3.89 -12.18 -3.63
N ILE A 35 4.02 -11.31 -4.62
CA ILE A 35 4.84 -11.56 -5.81
C ILE A 35 6.31 -11.18 -5.60
N VAL A 36 6.67 -10.57 -4.46
CA VAL A 36 8.06 -10.24 -4.14
C VAL A 36 8.81 -11.52 -3.79
N THR A 37 9.89 -11.80 -4.53
CA THR A 37 10.75 -12.97 -4.28
C THR A 37 11.23 -13.03 -2.83
N GLY A 38 11.02 -14.19 -2.19
CA GLY A 38 11.39 -14.43 -0.81
C GLY A 38 10.29 -14.11 0.21
N VAL A 39 9.14 -13.58 -0.22
CA VAL A 39 7.93 -13.48 0.61
C VAL A 39 7.15 -14.78 0.49
N VAL A 40 6.96 -15.48 1.62
CA VAL A 40 6.12 -16.69 1.70
C VAL A 40 4.75 -16.35 2.24
N ASP A 41 4.69 -15.51 3.27
CA ASP A 41 3.46 -15.03 3.87
C ASP A 41 3.61 -13.54 4.23
N ARG A 42 2.49 -12.83 4.36
CA ARG A 42 2.47 -11.44 4.79
C ARG A 42 1.19 -11.09 5.53
N VAL A 43 1.30 -10.10 6.38
CA VAL A 43 0.16 -9.42 6.99
C VAL A 43 0.38 -7.93 6.96
N ILE A 44 -0.59 -7.16 6.45
CA ILE A 44 -0.62 -5.72 6.65
C ILE A 44 -1.27 -5.46 8.01
N VAL A 45 -0.52 -4.92 8.96
CA VAL A 45 -1.05 -4.61 10.32
C VAL A 45 -1.87 -3.32 10.30
N SER A 46 -1.41 -2.31 9.55
CA SER A 46 -2.11 -1.05 9.32
C SER A 46 -1.90 -0.62 7.87
N PRO A 47 -2.94 -0.12 7.18
CA PRO A 47 -4.32 0.02 7.65
C PRO A 47 -5.04 -1.34 7.80
N THR A 48 -6.01 -1.43 8.73
CA THR A 48 -6.76 -2.69 8.97
C THR A 48 -7.82 -2.96 7.91
N SER A 49 -8.21 -1.96 7.13
CA SER A 49 -9.18 -2.05 6.03
C SER A 49 -8.67 -1.28 4.80
N ASN A 50 -9.44 -1.31 3.71
CA ASN A 50 -9.25 -0.36 2.62
C ASN A 50 -9.33 1.09 3.15
N VAL A 51 -8.59 1.99 2.53
CA VAL A 51 -8.61 3.43 2.84
C VAL A 51 -9.28 4.15 1.70
N PHE A 52 -10.33 4.90 2.01
CA PHE A 52 -11.09 5.68 1.04
C PHE A 52 -10.82 7.16 1.27
N PRO A 53 -10.43 7.92 0.23
CA PRO A 53 -10.37 9.37 0.31
C PRO A 53 -11.77 9.97 0.40
N ASP A 54 -11.90 11.14 1.02
CA ASP A 54 -13.13 11.94 0.88
C ASP A 54 -13.22 12.53 -0.53
N VAL A 55 -14.38 12.37 -1.15
CA VAL A 55 -14.69 12.87 -2.49
C VAL A 55 -16.09 13.47 -2.47
N SER A 56 -16.15 14.78 -2.69
CA SER A 56 -17.38 15.58 -2.72
C SER A 56 -17.30 16.67 -3.78
N GLU A 57 -18.32 17.54 -3.85
CA GLU A 57 -18.34 18.68 -4.77
C GLU A 57 -17.21 19.68 -4.50
N THR A 58 -16.70 19.74 -3.26
CA THR A 58 -15.72 20.75 -2.82
C THR A 58 -14.36 20.16 -2.47
N VAL A 59 -14.22 18.83 -2.38
CA VAL A 59 -12.98 18.16 -1.99
C VAL A 59 -12.75 16.91 -2.83
N VAL A 60 -11.49 16.68 -3.19
CA VAL A 60 -11.03 15.40 -3.72
C VAL A 60 -9.72 15.10 -3.01
N GLU A 61 -9.79 14.26 -1.98
CA GLU A 61 -8.59 13.85 -1.27
C GLU A 61 -7.74 12.91 -2.13
N TRP A 62 -6.43 12.95 -1.89
CA TRP A 62 -5.48 12.15 -2.63
C TRP A 62 -4.57 11.39 -1.68
N ILE A 63 -4.70 10.07 -1.67
CA ILE A 63 -3.86 9.19 -0.86
C ILE A 63 -2.43 9.26 -1.42
N ARG A 64 -1.48 9.61 -0.54
CA ARG A 64 -0.05 9.66 -0.84
C ARG A 64 0.72 8.75 0.10
N VAL A 65 1.87 8.28 -0.37
CA VAL A 65 2.74 7.41 0.42
C VAL A 65 3.27 8.16 1.64
N GLY A 66 3.13 7.54 2.81
CA GLY A 66 3.79 7.97 4.04
C GLY A 66 5.02 7.11 4.34
N SER A 67 5.35 6.95 5.62
CA SER A 67 6.37 5.98 6.04
C SER A 67 5.83 4.55 5.95
N ILE A 68 6.56 3.67 5.28
CA ILE A 68 6.25 2.23 5.22
C ILE A 68 7.24 1.49 6.11
N GLU A 69 6.72 0.83 7.13
CA GLU A 69 7.51 -0.01 8.03
C GLU A 69 7.26 -1.47 7.73
N VAL A 70 8.35 -2.22 7.60
CA VAL A 70 8.33 -3.66 7.34
C VAL A 70 9.28 -4.31 8.34
N SER A 71 8.74 -5.22 9.13
CA SER A 71 9.47 -6.08 10.06
C SER A 71 9.28 -7.55 9.66
N GLN A 72 10.23 -8.37 10.08
CA GLN A 72 10.09 -9.82 10.04
C GLN A 72 9.71 -10.28 11.45
N LEU A 73 8.76 -11.21 11.54
CA LEU A 73 8.38 -11.88 12.78
C LEU A 73 9.28 -13.09 13.05
#